data_AF-R4YSQ3-F1
#
_entry.id   AF-R4YSQ3-F1
#
_cell.length_a   1.000
_cell.length_b   1.000
_cell.length_c   1.000
_cell.angle_alpha   90.00
_cell.angle_beta   90.00
_cell.angle_gamma   90.00
#
_symmetry.space_group_name_H-M   'P 1'
#
loop_
_entity.id
_entity.type
_entity.pdbx_description
1 polymer ?
#
loop_
_entity_poly.entity_id
_entity_poly.type
_entity_poly.pdbx_seq_one_letter_code
_entity_poly.pdbx_strand_id
1 'polypeptide(L)'
;MNMDDVSLRLEEIKSILPKGVDPKIKRFHSTVPFKIISIRDALLHRLVNLGDEAVMLHGHQSLIPFLLTVRACLETAALIFSLNRYIESALNNDSLDQLTGQLQRTALGSRNATTGFDSVNILGAIDKLEKLYPGIRKHYENLSEYCHPNFEGVLCSYSDLTEENEFSYMLQAERVKIGEAPLKIALISGLHAYDCARANYKKLVEHYYA
;
A
#
# COMPACT_ATOMS: atom_id res chain seq x y z
N MET A 1 12.49 14.62 -3.30
CA MET A 1 11.10 14.71 -2.79
C MET A 1 11.17 14.99 -1.31
N ASN A 2 10.91 16.22 -0.88
CA ASN A 2 10.64 16.56 0.53
C ASN A 2 9.15 16.27 0.84
N MET A 3 8.66 16.63 2.02
CA MET A 3 7.25 16.39 2.39
C MET A 3 6.25 17.32 1.70
N ASP A 4 6.68 18.53 1.30
CA ASP A 4 5.86 19.43 0.49
C ASP A 4 5.62 18.83 -0.90
N ASP A 5 6.66 18.27 -1.51
CA ASP A 5 6.56 17.57 -2.78
C ASP A 5 5.64 16.35 -2.69
N VAL A 6 5.67 15.61 -1.57
CA VAL A 6 4.74 14.49 -1.30
C VAL A 6 3.29 14.99 -1.30
N SER A 7 3.05 16.10 -0.59
CA SER A 7 1.73 16.71 -0.48
C SER A 7 1.20 17.16 -1.85
N LEU A 8 2.03 17.84 -2.64
CA LEU A 8 1.68 18.25 -4.01
C LEU A 8 1.32 17.06 -4.89
N ARG A 9 2.10 15.96 -4.82
CA ARG A 9 1.79 14.73 -5.55
C ARG A 9 0.47 14.10 -5.12
N LEU A 10 0.19 14.07 -3.83
CA LEU A 10 -1.09 13.57 -3.32
C LEU A 10 -2.28 14.40 -3.85
N GLU A 11 -2.18 15.72 -3.89
CA GLU A 11 -3.20 16.58 -4.50
C GLU A 11 -3.40 16.29 -5.99
N GLU A 12 -2.32 16.12 -6.74
CA GLU A 12 -2.40 15.72 -8.16
C GLU A 12 -3.16 14.39 -8.33
N ILE A 13 -2.86 13.39 -7.51
CA ILE A 13 -3.51 12.08 -7.56
C ILE A 13 -4.99 12.19 -7.15
N LYS A 14 -5.30 12.97 -6.10
CA LYS A 14 -6.67 13.22 -5.64
C LYS A 14 -7.53 13.81 -6.74
N SER A 15 -6.98 14.72 -7.55
CA SER A 15 -7.70 15.35 -8.66
C SER A 15 -8.16 14.34 -9.73
N ILE A 16 -7.47 13.21 -9.84
CA ILE A 16 -7.75 12.15 -10.83
C ILE A 16 -8.33 10.87 -10.20
N LEU A 17 -8.66 10.88 -8.90
CA LEU A 17 -9.19 9.70 -8.22
C LEU A 17 -10.49 9.21 -8.89
N PRO A 18 -10.62 7.90 -9.15
CA PRO A 18 -11.85 7.33 -9.70
C PRO A 18 -13.04 7.61 -8.78
N LYS A 19 -14.08 8.27 -9.29
CA LYS A 19 -15.30 8.62 -8.53
C LYS A 19 -16.30 7.48 -8.43
N GLY A 20 -16.08 6.40 -9.15
CA GLY A 20 -16.96 5.25 -9.20
C GLY A 20 -16.60 4.33 -10.36
N VAL A 21 -17.15 3.13 -10.31
CA VAL A 21 -17.00 2.11 -11.35
C VAL A 21 -18.15 2.29 -12.34
N ASP A 22 -17.85 2.48 -13.64
CA ASP A 22 -18.89 2.77 -14.66
C ASP A 22 -19.95 1.64 -14.69
N PRO A 23 -21.25 1.96 -14.52
CA PRO A 23 -22.33 0.97 -14.60
C PRO A 23 -22.42 0.24 -15.95
N LYS A 24 -21.79 0.74 -17.03
CA LYS A 24 -21.64 0.02 -18.31
C LYS A 24 -20.88 -1.31 -18.18
N ILE A 25 -20.18 -1.53 -17.07
CA ILE A 25 -19.57 -2.84 -16.75
C ILE A 25 -20.61 -3.95 -16.61
N LYS A 26 -21.91 -3.63 -16.42
CA LYS A 26 -23.01 -4.61 -16.55
C LYS A 26 -23.09 -5.27 -17.94
N ARG A 27 -22.45 -4.73 -18.98
CA ARG A 27 -22.34 -5.39 -20.31
C ARG A 27 -21.39 -6.58 -20.29
N PHE A 28 -20.45 -6.65 -19.35
CA PHE A 28 -19.61 -7.84 -19.17
C PHE A 28 -20.34 -8.82 -18.25
N HIS A 29 -20.75 -9.97 -18.78
CA HIS A 29 -21.25 -11.08 -17.97
C HIS A 29 -20.18 -11.64 -17.00
N SER A 30 -18.91 -11.25 -17.17
CA SER A 30 -17.78 -11.71 -16.35
C SER A 30 -17.53 -10.85 -15.12
N THR A 31 -17.36 -11.52 -13.97
CA THR A 31 -17.03 -10.87 -12.70
C THR A 31 -15.58 -10.39 -12.62
N VAL A 32 -14.69 -10.81 -13.54
CA VAL A 32 -13.25 -10.54 -13.47
C VAL A 32 -12.92 -9.06 -13.76
N PRO A 33 -13.35 -8.44 -14.88
CA PRO A 33 -13.07 -7.03 -15.14
C PRO A 33 -13.59 -6.10 -14.04
N PHE A 34 -14.80 -6.38 -13.53
CA PHE A 34 -15.40 -5.63 -12.44
C PHE A 34 -14.56 -5.71 -11.15
N LYS A 35 -14.12 -6.91 -10.76
CA LYS A 35 -13.28 -7.13 -9.58
C LYS A 35 -11.93 -6.42 -9.70
N ILE A 36 -11.27 -6.47 -10.87
CA ILE A 36 -9.99 -5.78 -11.08
C ILE A 36 -10.15 -4.29 -10.85
N ILE A 37 -11.11 -3.62 -11.51
CA ILE A 37 -11.32 -2.17 -11.35
C ILE A 37 -11.64 -1.84 -9.89
N SER A 38 -12.57 -2.59 -9.28
CA SER A 38 -13.01 -2.32 -7.91
C SER A 38 -11.86 -2.42 -6.91
N ILE A 39 -11.03 -3.47 -7.01
CA ILE A 39 -9.87 -3.65 -6.15
C ILE A 39 -8.81 -2.58 -6.43
N ARG A 40 -8.47 -2.35 -7.71
CA ARG A 40 -7.46 -1.38 -8.12
C ARG A 40 -7.77 0.02 -7.60
N ASP A 41 -9.00 0.47 -7.80
CA ASP A 41 -9.42 1.82 -7.46
C ASP A 41 -9.60 1.97 -5.95
N ALA A 42 -10.14 0.96 -5.25
CA ALA A 42 -10.22 0.97 -3.78
C ALA A 42 -8.83 1.01 -3.12
N LEU A 43 -7.85 0.28 -3.66
CA LEU A 43 -6.47 0.33 -3.16
C LEU A 43 -5.82 1.70 -3.39
N LEU A 44 -6.09 2.36 -4.52
CA LEU A 44 -5.59 3.72 -4.76
C LEU A 44 -6.20 4.73 -3.78
N HIS A 45 -7.52 4.67 -3.55
CA HIS A 45 -8.19 5.48 -2.53
C HIS A 45 -7.56 5.27 -1.15
N ARG A 46 -7.31 4.01 -0.78
CA ARG A 46 -6.64 3.67 0.48
C ARG A 46 -5.23 4.25 0.56
N LEU A 47 -4.42 4.13 -0.50
CA LEU A 47 -3.05 4.63 -0.52
C LEU A 47 -3.01 6.16 -0.35
N VAL A 48 -3.91 6.88 -1.03
CA VAL A 48 -4.00 8.34 -0.96
C VAL A 48 -4.46 8.79 0.43
N ASN A 49 -5.51 8.17 0.99
CA ASN A 49 -5.99 8.52 2.33
C ASN A 49 -4.92 8.30 3.40
N LEU A 50 -4.18 7.19 3.33
CA LEU A 50 -3.06 6.93 4.24
C LEU A 50 -1.90 7.92 4.01
N GLY A 51 -1.63 8.28 2.75
CA GLY A 51 -0.61 9.26 2.40
C GLY A 51 -0.89 10.64 2.98
N ASP A 52 -2.12 11.13 2.85
CA ASP A 52 -2.57 12.40 3.42
C ASP A 52 -2.45 12.40 4.95
N GLU A 53 -2.90 11.32 5.60
CA GLU A 53 -2.79 11.18 7.05
C GLU A 53 -1.31 11.15 7.49
N ALA A 54 -0.45 10.46 6.74
CA ALA A 54 0.99 10.42 7.02
C ALA A 54 1.63 11.82 6.94
N VAL A 55 1.22 12.65 5.96
CA VAL A 55 1.68 14.05 5.87
C VAL A 55 1.26 14.85 7.10
N MET A 56 0.00 14.75 7.52
CA MET A 56 -0.49 15.46 8.71
C MET A 56 0.23 15.01 9.97
N LEU A 57 0.42 13.70 10.17
CA LEU A 57 1.11 13.13 11.33
C LEU A 57 2.59 13.51 11.37
N HIS A 58 3.25 13.60 10.20
CA HIS A 58 4.61 14.12 10.08
C HIS A 58 4.68 15.58 10.52
N GLY A 59 3.76 16.42 10.04
CA GLY A 59 3.68 17.84 10.42
C GLY A 59 3.43 18.06 11.92
N HIS A 60 2.65 17.18 12.56
CA HIS A 60 2.42 17.17 14.01
C HIS A 60 3.51 16.44 14.81
N GLN A 61 4.57 15.96 14.17
CA GLN A 61 5.66 15.21 14.80
C GLN A 61 5.18 13.99 15.61
N SER A 62 4.07 13.38 15.18
CA SER A 62 3.44 12.23 15.84
C SER A 62 4.11 10.92 15.39
N LEU A 63 5.28 10.63 15.96
CA LEU A 63 6.19 9.56 15.52
C LEU A 63 5.53 8.20 15.32
N ILE A 64 4.99 7.58 16.38
CA ILE A 64 4.44 6.23 16.29
C ILE A 64 3.27 6.18 15.30
N PRO A 65 2.21 7.01 15.42
CA PRO A 65 1.12 7.03 14.44
C PRO A 65 1.60 7.24 12.99
N PHE A 66 2.58 8.13 12.79
CA PHE A 66 3.17 8.36 11.48
C PHE A 66 3.79 7.09 10.91
N LEU A 67 4.68 6.42 11.66
CA LEU A 67 5.36 5.20 11.19
C LEU A 67 4.41 4.04 10.92
N LEU A 68 3.37 3.87 11.75
CA LEU A 68 2.30 2.88 11.50
C LEU A 68 1.59 3.17 10.17
N THR A 69 1.28 4.44 9.92
CA THR A 69 0.59 4.88 8.71
C THR A 69 1.46 4.67 7.47
N VAL A 70 2.76 4.99 7.56
CA VAL A 70 3.73 4.74 6.47
C VAL A 70 3.85 3.24 6.16
N ARG A 71 3.86 2.38 7.19
CA ARG A 71 3.83 0.93 6.98
C ARG A 71 2.58 0.50 6.23
N ALA A 72 1.41 1.00 6.61
CA ALA A 72 0.16 0.72 5.92
C ALA A 72 0.17 1.20 4.46
N CYS A 73 0.85 2.32 4.14
CA CYS A 73 1.09 2.75 2.77
C CYS A 73 1.89 1.71 1.97
N LEU A 74 3.01 1.22 2.53
CA LEU A 74 3.84 0.18 1.88
C LEU A 74 3.06 -1.10 1.62
N GLU A 75 2.29 -1.56 2.61
CA GLU A 75 1.42 -2.73 2.47
C GLU A 75 0.39 -2.54 1.35
N THR A 76 -0.21 -1.36 1.27
CA THR A 76 -1.19 -1.02 0.23
C THR A 76 -0.53 -0.99 -1.15
N ALA A 77 0.65 -0.37 -1.28
CA ALA A 77 1.42 -0.34 -2.52
C ALA A 77 1.81 -1.75 -3.00
N ALA A 78 2.21 -2.64 -2.09
CA ALA A 78 2.53 -4.03 -2.39
C ALA A 78 1.32 -4.83 -2.90
N LEU A 79 0.11 -4.52 -2.42
CA LEU A 79 -1.11 -5.13 -2.95
C LEU A 79 -1.48 -4.59 -4.34
N ILE A 80 -1.30 -3.30 -4.61
CA ILE A 80 -1.50 -2.74 -5.97
C ILE A 80 -0.53 -3.41 -6.94
N PHE A 81 0.73 -3.55 -6.54
CA PHE A 81 1.75 -4.26 -7.33
C PHE A 81 1.37 -5.73 -7.57
N SER A 82 0.91 -6.42 -6.53
CA SER A 82 0.45 -7.81 -6.65
C SER A 82 -0.70 -7.94 -7.63
N LEU A 83 -1.68 -7.01 -7.60
CA LEU A 83 -2.77 -6.97 -8.57
C LEU A 83 -2.25 -6.85 -10.01
N ASN A 84 -1.30 -5.95 -10.27
CA ASN A 84 -0.68 -5.85 -11.60
C ASN A 84 -0.07 -7.19 -12.03
N ARG A 85 0.70 -7.84 -11.14
CA ARG A 85 1.33 -9.13 -11.42
C ARG A 85 0.33 -10.25 -11.68
N TYR A 86 -0.84 -10.22 -11.05
CA TYR A 86 -1.91 -11.18 -11.31
C TYR A 86 -2.47 -11.02 -12.73
N ILE A 87 -2.70 -9.78 -13.16
CA ILE A 87 -3.17 -9.47 -14.51
C ILE A 87 -2.13 -9.88 -15.56
N GLU A 88 -0.86 -9.54 -15.34
CA GLU A 88 0.25 -9.93 -16.23
C GLU A 88 0.36 -11.45 -16.34
N SER A 89 0.26 -12.17 -15.22
CA SER A 89 0.31 -13.64 -15.24
C SER A 89 -0.84 -14.24 -16.04
N ALA A 90 -2.05 -13.67 -15.95
CA ALA A 90 -3.20 -14.14 -16.71
C ALA A 90 -3.04 -13.90 -18.21
N LEU A 91 -2.49 -12.74 -18.60
CA LEU A 91 -2.16 -12.43 -19.99
C LEU A 91 -1.08 -13.38 -20.54
N ASN A 92 -0.01 -13.61 -19.78
CA ASN A 92 1.11 -14.43 -20.21
C ASN A 92 0.77 -15.92 -20.31
N ASN A 93 -0.11 -16.41 -19.43
CA ASN A 93 -0.50 -17.83 -19.38
C ASN A 93 -1.77 -18.13 -20.18
N ASP A 94 -2.37 -17.12 -20.81
CA ASP A 94 -3.65 -17.23 -21.53
C ASP A 94 -4.76 -17.92 -20.69
N SER A 95 -4.83 -17.60 -19.38
CA SER A 95 -5.84 -18.17 -18.47
C SER A 95 -6.28 -17.19 -17.38
N LEU A 96 -7.60 -17.17 -17.11
CA LEU A 96 -8.22 -16.36 -16.06
C LEU A 96 -8.45 -17.11 -14.74
N ASP A 97 -8.15 -18.40 -14.67
CA ASP A 97 -8.52 -19.25 -13.53
C ASP A 97 -7.79 -18.83 -12.25
N GLN A 98 -6.47 -18.71 -12.33
CA GLN A 98 -5.64 -18.28 -11.20
C GLN A 98 -5.96 -16.85 -10.78
N LEU A 99 -6.18 -15.96 -11.76
CA LEU A 99 -6.53 -14.56 -11.52
C LEU A 99 -7.84 -14.45 -10.72
N THR A 100 -8.86 -15.24 -11.08
CA THR A 100 -10.15 -15.21 -10.39
C THR A 100 -10.01 -15.51 -8.90
N GLY A 101 -9.26 -16.54 -8.53
CA GLY A 101 -8.99 -16.89 -7.14
C GLY A 101 -8.11 -15.87 -6.41
N GLN A 102 -7.17 -15.23 -7.11
CA GLN A 102 -6.35 -14.14 -6.56
C GLN A 102 -7.19 -12.88 -6.28
N LEU A 103 -8.11 -12.51 -7.19
CA LEU A 103 -9.02 -11.39 -7.00
C LEU A 103 -9.98 -11.62 -5.84
N GLN A 104 -10.53 -12.84 -5.69
CA GLN A 104 -11.38 -13.18 -4.55
C GLN A 104 -10.65 -13.04 -3.21
N ARG A 105 -9.45 -13.61 -3.08
CA ARG A 105 -8.64 -13.47 -1.85
C ARG A 105 -8.24 -12.03 -1.57
N THR A 106 -7.98 -11.22 -2.60
CA THR A 106 -7.63 -9.80 -2.41
C THR A 106 -8.84 -8.98 -1.97
N ALA A 107 -10.03 -9.24 -2.52
CA ALA A 107 -11.24 -8.49 -2.19
C ALA A 107 -11.90 -8.92 -0.88
N LEU A 108 -11.86 -10.23 -0.57
CA LEU A 108 -12.66 -10.82 0.51
C LEU A 108 -11.80 -11.53 1.55
N GLY A 109 -10.49 -11.64 1.37
CA GLY A 109 -9.63 -12.43 2.26
C GLY A 109 -9.66 -11.93 3.71
N SER A 110 -9.79 -12.86 4.64
CA SER A 110 -9.86 -12.57 6.07
C SER A 110 -9.04 -13.58 6.88
N ARG A 111 -8.53 -13.16 8.04
CA ARG A 111 -7.84 -14.05 9.00
C ARG A 111 -8.73 -14.52 10.15
N ASN A 112 -9.79 -13.76 10.45
CA ASN A 112 -10.73 -14.08 11.53
C ASN A 112 -11.99 -14.79 11.00
N ALA A 113 -11.91 -15.36 9.80
CA ALA A 113 -13.00 -16.09 9.14
C ALA A 113 -14.32 -15.30 8.99
N THR A 114 -14.27 -13.97 8.95
CA THR A 114 -15.44 -13.14 8.58
C THR A 114 -15.93 -13.41 7.16
N THR A 115 -15.09 -14.03 6.34
CA THR A 115 -15.40 -14.55 5.01
C THR A 115 -14.82 -15.96 4.88
N GLY A 116 -15.23 -16.69 3.83
CA GLY A 116 -14.67 -18.01 3.51
C GLY A 116 -13.35 -17.98 2.72
N PHE A 117 -12.66 -16.84 2.64
CA PHE A 117 -11.42 -16.69 1.86
C PHE A 117 -10.25 -16.31 2.76
N ASP A 118 -9.09 -16.93 2.53
CA ASP A 118 -7.86 -16.58 3.25
C ASP A 118 -7.34 -15.20 2.84
N SER A 119 -6.86 -14.42 3.81
CA SER A 119 -6.17 -13.16 3.57
C SER A 119 -4.91 -13.33 2.73
N VAL A 120 -4.60 -12.35 1.88
CA VAL A 120 -3.31 -12.28 1.19
C VAL A 120 -2.16 -12.21 2.20
N ASN A 121 -1.11 -12.99 1.99
CA ASN A 121 0.11 -12.88 2.79
C ASN A 121 0.85 -11.59 2.41
N ILE A 122 0.81 -10.61 3.32
CA ILE A 122 1.39 -9.29 3.08
C ILE A 122 2.91 -9.31 2.94
N LEU A 123 3.62 -10.15 3.70
CA LEU A 123 5.07 -10.30 3.56
C LEU A 123 5.43 -10.84 2.17
N GLY A 124 4.68 -11.82 1.68
CA GLY A 124 4.85 -12.33 0.33
C GLY A 124 4.53 -11.30 -0.77
N ALA A 125 3.66 -10.33 -0.49
CA ALA A 125 3.42 -9.20 -1.40
C ALA A 125 4.60 -8.20 -1.37
N ILE A 126 5.12 -7.89 -0.19
CA ILE A 126 6.31 -7.05 0.02
C ILE A 126 7.53 -7.66 -0.68
N ASP A 127 7.76 -8.96 -0.55
CA ASP A 127 8.89 -9.67 -1.18
C ASP A 127 8.83 -9.64 -2.72
N LYS A 128 7.62 -9.53 -3.29
CA LYS A 128 7.46 -9.34 -4.74
C LYS A 128 7.83 -7.92 -5.14
N LEU A 129 7.45 -6.93 -4.33
CA LEU A 129 7.74 -5.51 -4.59
C LEU A 129 9.25 -5.22 -4.43
N GLU A 130 9.92 -5.85 -3.46
CA GLU A 130 11.37 -5.79 -3.23
C GLU A 130 12.18 -6.08 -4.49
N LYS A 131 11.70 -6.99 -5.35
CA LYS A 131 12.39 -7.35 -6.60
C LYS A 131 12.51 -6.17 -7.58
N LEU A 132 11.58 -5.21 -7.50
CA LEU A 132 11.57 -4.02 -8.36
C LEU A 132 12.12 -2.78 -7.64
N TYR A 133 11.94 -2.72 -6.33
CA TYR A 133 12.39 -1.63 -5.48
C TYR A 133 13.21 -2.19 -4.30
N PRO A 134 14.51 -2.47 -4.52
CA PRO A 134 15.37 -3.04 -3.48
C PRO A 134 15.42 -2.19 -2.22
N GLY A 135 15.39 -2.84 -1.06
CA GLY A 135 15.42 -2.21 0.27
C GLY A 135 14.04 -1.97 0.88
N ILE A 136 12.94 -2.17 0.16
CA ILE A 136 11.58 -2.07 0.71
C ILE A 136 11.37 -3.06 1.85
N ARG A 137 11.89 -4.30 1.71
CA ARG A 137 11.74 -5.32 2.74
C ARG A 137 12.36 -4.86 4.06
N LYS A 138 13.56 -4.30 4.00
CA LYS A 138 14.27 -3.74 5.15
C LYS A 138 13.50 -2.55 5.74
N HIS A 139 12.97 -1.66 4.91
CA HIS A 139 12.12 -0.57 5.38
C HIS A 139 10.87 -1.07 6.11
N TYR A 140 10.19 -2.08 5.57
CA TYR A 140 9.03 -2.70 6.20
C TYR A 140 9.37 -3.33 7.56
N GLU A 141 10.48 -4.04 7.65
CA GLU A 141 10.96 -4.65 8.91
C GLU A 141 11.28 -3.59 9.95
N ASN A 142 12.04 -2.55 9.57
CA ASN A 142 12.35 -1.43 10.46
C ASN A 142 11.08 -0.74 10.97
N LEU A 143 10.08 -0.52 10.10
CA LEU A 143 8.80 0.07 10.51
C LEU A 143 8.00 -0.87 11.43
N SER A 144 8.15 -2.18 11.26
CA SER A 144 7.47 -3.18 12.08
C SER A 144 7.97 -3.16 13.52
N GLU A 145 9.24 -2.85 13.77
CA GLU A 145 9.75 -2.65 15.15
C GLU A 145 8.97 -1.56 15.89
N TYR A 146 8.63 -0.45 15.23
CA TYR A 146 7.79 0.61 15.82
C TYR A 146 6.31 0.24 15.95
N CYS A 147 5.87 -0.87 15.33
CA CYS A 147 4.50 -1.37 15.45
C CYS A 147 4.26 -2.20 16.70
N HIS A 148 5.33 -2.77 17.25
CA HIS A 148 5.27 -3.66 18.39
C HIS A 148 5.54 -2.88 19.67
N PRO A 149 4.94 -3.25 20.80
CA PRO A 149 5.27 -2.65 22.09
C PRO A 149 6.62 -3.19 22.61
N ASN A 150 7.67 -3.09 21.79
CA ASN A 150 9.04 -3.50 22.09
C ASN A 150 9.90 -2.26 22.42
N PHE A 151 11.22 -2.40 22.37
CA PHE A 151 12.12 -1.30 22.69
C PHE A 151 11.89 -0.08 21.78
N GLU A 152 11.89 -0.29 20.46
CA GLU A 152 11.67 0.74 19.45
C GLU A 152 10.27 1.36 19.54
N GLY A 153 9.21 0.56 19.67
CA GLY A 153 7.84 1.06 19.73
C GLY A 153 7.42 1.68 21.07
N VAL A 154 8.23 1.53 22.13
CA VAL A 154 7.94 2.07 23.47
C VAL A 154 9.09 2.93 23.99
N LEU A 155 10.07 2.33 24.67
CA LEU A 155 11.08 3.09 25.43
C LEU A 155 11.86 4.02 24.51
N CYS A 156 12.40 3.49 23.41
CA CYS A 156 13.21 4.25 22.46
C CYS A 156 12.42 5.39 21.80
N SER A 157 11.11 5.24 21.59
CA SER A 157 10.28 6.26 20.93
C SER A 157 9.79 7.37 21.84
N TYR A 158 9.62 7.08 23.14
CA TYR A 158 9.06 8.04 24.09
C TYR A 158 10.09 8.56 25.09
N SER A 159 11.30 8.02 25.14
CA SER A 159 12.31 8.46 26.09
C SER A 159 13.55 9.05 25.44
N ASP A 160 14.14 10.04 26.08
CA ASP A 160 15.54 10.41 25.82
C ASP A 160 16.42 9.78 26.91
N LEU A 161 17.53 9.16 26.49
CA LEU A 161 18.53 8.62 27.41
C LEU A 161 19.70 9.61 27.39
N THR A 162 19.71 10.54 28.33
CA THR A 162 20.81 11.49 28.46
C THR A 162 22.06 10.80 29.03
N GLU A 163 23.24 11.41 28.86
CA GLU A 163 24.51 10.90 29.40
C GLU A 163 24.50 10.71 30.93
N GLU A 164 23.51 11.30 31.62
CA GLU A 164 23.36 11.27 33.09
C GLU A 164 22.38 10.19 33.61
N ASN A 165 21.96 9.24 32.76
CA ASN A 165 20.96 8.20 33.09
C ASN A 165 19.58 8.75 33.50
N GLU A 166 19.24 9.99 33.10
CA GLU A 166 17.90 10.52 33.33
C GLU A 166 16.96 10.06 32.23
N PHE A 167 15.85 9.42 32.62
CA PHE A 167 14.80 8.98 31.72
C PHE A 167 13.73 10.07 31.66
N SER A 168 13.69 10.83 30.56
CA SER A 168 12.63 11.82 30.33
C SER A 168 11.69 11.36 29.23
N TYR A 169 10.38 11.51 29.44
CA TYR A 169 9.41 11.28 28.37
C TYR A 169 9.38 12.49 27.44
N MET A 170 9.88 12.36 26.20
CA MET A 170 9.82 13.42 25.20
C MET A 170 9.40 12.88 23.84
N LEU A 171 8.60 13.68 23.12
CA LEU A 171 8.26 13.43 21.72
C LEU A 171 9.51 13.66 20.86
N GLN A 172 10.04 12.59 20.26
CA GLN A 172 11.24 12.68 19.43
C GLN A 172 10.91 13.16 18.02
N ALA A 173 10.69 14.48 17.91
CA ALA A 173 10.39 15.21 16.68
C ALA A 173 11.30 14.85 15.49
N GLU A 174 12.59 14.64 15.71
CA GLU A 174 13.54 14.37 14.62
C GLU A 174 13.43 12.95 14.04
N ARG A 175 12.86 12.01 14.80
CA ARG A 175 12.77 10.60 14.39
C ARG A 175 11.70 10.34 13.33
N VAL A 176 10.80 11.29 13.07
CA VAL A 176 9.85 11.18 11.95
C VAL A 176 10.57 11.05 10.60
N LYS A 177 11.83 11.49 10.50
CA LYS A 177 12.66 11.32 9.29
C LYS A 177 12.82 9.85 8.87
N ILE A 178 12.72 8.91 9.81
CA ILE A 178 12.80 7.46 9.57
C ILE A 178 11.72 6.99 8.58
N GLY A 179 10.52 7.57 8.66
CA GLY A 179 9.39 7.19 7.82
C GLY A 179 9.32 7.92 6.47
N GLU A 180 10.11 8.96 6.25
CA GLU A 180 10.02 9.77 5.03
C GLU A 180 10.41 8.99 3.76
N ALA A 181 11.55 8.31 3.79
CA ALA A 181 12.00 7.50 2.66
C ALA A 181 11.00 6.38 2.31
N PRO A 182 10.55 5.54 3.27
CA PRO A 182 9.56 4.51 2.96
C PRO A 182 8.20 5.07 2.52
N LEU A 183 7.76 6.22 3.02
CA LEU A 183 6.54 6.87 2.53
C LEU A 183 6.66 7.25 1.05
N LYS A 184 7.78 7.90 0.67
CA LYS A 184 8.05 8.30 -0.72
C LYS A 184 8.07 7.06 -1.62
N ILE A 185 8.74 5.99 -1.18
CA ILE A 185 8.80 4.73 -1.93
C ILE A 185 7.41 4.11 -2.08
N ALA A 186 6.59 4.08 -1.02
CA ALA A 186 5.23 3.54 -1.07
C ALA A 186 4.37 4.27 -2.11
N LEU A 187 4.40 5.60 -2.12
CA LEU A 187 3.62 6.41 -3.06
C LEU A 187 4.10 6.22 -4.50
N ILE A 188 5.40 6.31 -4.75
CA ILE A 188 5.97 6.15 -6.11
C ILE A 188 5.69 4.75 -6.65
N SER A 189 5.98 3.72 -5.86
CA SER A 189 5.79 2.33 -6.27
C SER A 189 4.32 1.96 -6.44
N GLY A 190 3.46 2.43 -5.53
CA GLY A 190 2.02 2.20 -5.59
C GLY A 190 1.36 2.84 -6.82
N LEU A 191 1.74 4.07 -7.16
CA LEU A 191 1.25 4.75 -8.36
C LEU A 191 1.75 4.12 -9.64
N HIS A 192 3.05 3.81 -9.71
CA HIS A 192 3.60 3.10 -10.85
C HIS A 192 2.89 1.75 -11.07
N ALA A 193 2.67 0.99 -9.99
CA ALA A 193 1.93 -0.26 -10.05
C ALA A 193 0.46 -0.06 -10.47
N TYR A 194 -0.19 1.02 -10.02
CA TYR A 194 -1.56 1.36 -10.42
C TYR A 194 -1.66 1.62 -11.92
N ASP A 195 -0.73 2.40 -12.48
CA ASP A 195 -0.69 2.72 -13.91
C ASP A 195 -0.42 1.47 -14.75
N CYS A 196 0.52 0.63 -14.32
CA CYS A 196 0.77 -0.68 -14.94
C CYS A 196 -0.49 -1.57 -14.90
N ALA A 197 -1.15 -1.68 -13.74
CA ALA A 197 -2.39 -2.44 -13.61
C ALA A 197 -3.50 -1.89 -14.51
N ARG A 198 -3.60 -0.56 -14.67
CA ARG A 198 -4.56 0.09 -15.57
C ARG A 198 -4.26 -0.21 -17.03
N ALA A 199 -2.99 -0.18 -17.44
CA ALA A 199 -2.59 -0.52 -18.81
C ALA A 199 -2.83 -2.01 -19.12
N ASN A 200 -2.43 -2.90 -18.22
CA ASN A 200 -2.61 -4.34 -18.39
C ASN A 200 -4.08 -4.76 -18.30
N TYR A 201 -4.90 -4.06 -17.51
CA TYR A 201 -6.35 -4.24 -17.51
C TYR A 201 -6.96 -4.00 -18.90
N LYS A 202 -6.56 -2.94 -19.61
CA LYS A 202 -7.07 -2.68 -20.97
C LYS A 202 -6.74 -3.83 -21.92
N LYS A 203 -5.48 -4.28 -21.91
CA LYS A 203 -5.03 -5.44 -22.70
C LYS A 203 -5.84 -6.71 -22.37
N LEU A 204 -6.09 -6.95 -21.08
CA LEU A 204 -6.88 -8.10 -20.64
C LEU A 204 -8.32 -8.03 -21.13
N VAL A 205 -8.95 -6.85 -21.09
CA VAL A 205 -10.30 -6.66 -21.64
C VAL A 205 -10.32 -6.92 -23.14
N GLU A 206 -9.37 -6.38 -23.88
CA GLU A 206 -9.24 -6.59 -25.33
C GLU A 206 -8.99 -8.04 -25.70
N HIS A 207 -8.17 -8.77 -24.94
CA HIS A 207 -7.80 -10.14 -25.24
C HIS A 207 -8.92 -11.16 -24.96
N TYR A 208 -9.68 -10.99 -23.88
CA TYR A 208 -10.67 -11.98 -23.42
C TYR A 208 -12.13 -11.57 -23.64
N TYR A 209 -12.41 -10.30 -23.94
CA TYR A 209 -13.78 -9.75 -23.91
C TYR A 209 -14.11 -8.80 -25.06
N ALA A 210 -13.21 -8.59 -26.02
CA ALA A 210 -13.50 -7.87 -27.28
C ALA A 210 -13.69 -8.88 -28.43
#